data_AF-W1XX17-F1
#
_entry.id   AF-W1XX17-F1
#
_cell.length_a   1.000
_cell.length_b   1.000
_cell.length_c   1.000
_cell.angle_alpha   90.00
_cell.angle_beta   90.00
_cell.angle_gamma   90.00
#
_symmetry.space_group_name_H-M   'P 1'
#
loop_
_entity.id
_entity.type
_entity.pdbx_description
1 polymer ?
#
loop_
_entity_poly.entity_id
_entity_poly.type
_entity_poly.pdbx_seq_one_letter_code
_entity_poly.pdbx_strand_id
1 'polypeptide(L)'
;VAFMTQYSSLLRGLAAGSAFLFLFAPTAFAAEQTVEAPSVDARAWILMDYASGKVLAEGNADEKLDPASLTKIMTSYVVGQAL
;
A
#
# COMPACT_ATOMS: atom_id res chain seq x y z
N VAL A 1 40.25 -42.44 -6.37
CA VAL A 1 40.57 -41.03 -6.68
C VAL A 1 39.45 -40.33 -7.46
N ALA A 2 38.80 -40.96 -8.46
CA ALA A 2 37.72 -40.37 -9.25
C ALA A 2 36.45 -39.94 -8.46
N PHE A 3 36.08 -40.66 -7.40
CA PHE A 3 34.87 -40.37 -6.59
C PHE A 3 34.98 -39.07 -5.77
N MET A 4 36.20 -38.69 -5.33
CA MET A 4 36.44 -37.47 -4.54
C MET A 4 36.39 -36.20 -5.39
N THR A 5 36.80 -36.30 -6.66
CA THR A 5 36.80 -35.18 -7.62
C THR A 5 35.39 -34.85 -8.13
N GLN A 6 34.46 -35.81 -8.11
CA GLN A 6 33.07 -35.61 -8.53
C GLN A 6 32.23 -34.92 -7.45
N TYR A 7 32.56 -35.08 -6.16
CA TYR A 7 31.86 -34.39 -5.07
C TYR A 7 32.21 -32.89 -5.01
N SER A 8 33.46 -32.53 -5.35
CA SER A 8 33.92 -31.12 -5.35
C SER A 8 33.41 -30.31 -6.56
N SER A 9 33.17 -30.96 -7.71
CA SER A 9 32.53 -30.31 -8.86
C SER A 9 31.04 -30.03 -8.63
N LEU A 10 30.34 -30.92 -7.91
CA LEU A 10 28.96 -30.71 -7.48
C LEU A 10 28.82 -29.55 -6.48
N LEU A 11 29.72 -29.46 -5.49
CA LEU A 11 29.75 -28.35 -4.52
C LEU A 11 30.04 -27.00 -5.20
N ARG A 12 30.94 -26.98 -6.20
CA ARG A 12 31.24 -25.77 -6.99
C ARG A 12 30.07 -25.36 -7.89
N GLY A 13 29.36 -26.32 -8.47
CA GLY A 13 28.15 -26.06 -9.26
C GLY A 13 27.03 -25.46 -8.41
N LEU A 14 26.84 -25.96 -7.19
CA LEU A 14 25.85 -25.42 -6.24
C LEU A 14 26.21 -23.99 -5.80
N ALA A 15 27.49 -23.75 -5.47
CA ALA A 15 27.97 -22.42 -5.11
C ALA A 15 27.81 -21.41 -6.27
N ALA A 16 28.17 -21.80 -7.49
CA ALA A 16 27.99 -20.98 -8.69
C ALA A 16 26.51 -20.70 -8.99
N GLY A 17 25.63 -21.69 -8.85
CA GLY A 17 24.18 -21.53 -9.01
C GLY A 17 23.58 -20.58 -7.97
N SER A 18 24.02 -20.66 -6.71
CA SER A 18 23.57 -19.74 -5.65
C SER A 18 24.03 -18.30 -5.90
N ALA A 19 25.26 -18.10 -6.38
CA ALA A 19 25.77 -16.78 -6.74
C ALA A 19 25.02 -16.18 -7.94
N PHE A 20 24.64 -17.02 -8.90
CA PHE A 20 23.84 -16.60 -10.05
C PHE A 20 22.42 -16.17 -9.66
N LEU A 21 21.77 -16.89 -8.73
CA LEU A 21 20.45 -16.51 -8.21
C LEU A 21 20.49 -15.20 -7.40
N PHE A 22 21.57 -14.95 -6.65
CA PHE A 22 21.74 -13.68 -5.93
C PHE A 22 22.01 -12.49 -6.87
N LEU A 23 22.74 -12.70 -7.98
CA LEU A 23 23.02 -11.65 -8.97
C LEU A 23 21.79 -11.28 -9.82
N PHE A 24 20.86 -12.21 -10.02
CA PHE A 24 19.67 -12.02 -10.84
C PHE A 24 18.39 -11.76 -10.03
N ALA A 25 18.49 -11.60 -8.70
CA ALA A 25 17.35 -11.28 -7.86
C ALA A 25 16.79 -9.90 -8.24
N PRO A 26 15.55 -9.80 -8.78
CA PRO A 26 14.97 -8.50 -9.08
C PRO A 26 14.63 -7.80 -7.76
N THR A 27 15.20 -6.62 -7.54
CA THR A 27 14.75 -5.70 -6.49
C THR A 27 13.47 -5.03 -6.97
N ALA A 28 12.34 -5.73 -6.82
CA ALA A 28 11.02 -5.16 -7.09
C ALA A 28 10.66 -4.13 -6.02
N PHE A 29 11.10 -2.88 -6.20
CA PHE A 29 10.56 -1.75 -5.48
C PHE A 29 9.28 -1.29 -6.19
N ALA A 30 8.13 -1.60 -5.60
CA ALA A 30 6.87 -0.98 -5.98
C ALA A 30 6.87 0.47 -5.50
N ALA A 31 7.29 1.40 -6.36
CA ALA A 31 7.14 2.82 -6.10
C ALA A 31 5.66 3.18 -6.29
N GLU A 32 4.96 3.48 -5.19
CA GLU A 32 3.61 4.02 -5.26
C GLU A 32 3.71 5.44 -5.85
N GLN A 33 3.27 5.59 -7.10
CA GLN A 33 3.25 6.90 -7.77
C GLN A 33 2.32 7.83 -6.97
N THR A 34 2.91 8.76 -6.23
CA THR A 34 2.17 9.81 -5.53
C THR A 34 1.73 10.83 -6.58
N VAL A 35 0.48 10.72 -7.03
CA VAL A 35 -0.14 11.73 -7.89
C VAL A 35 -0.52 12.91 -7.02
N GLU A 36 -0.16 14.12 -7.43
CA GLU A 36 -0.60 15.32 -6.73
C GLU A 36 -2.12 15.46 -6.84
N ALA A 37 -2.77 15.81 -5.72
CA ALA A 37 -4.21 15.96 -5.71
C ALA A 37 -4.65 17.14 -6.61
N PRO A 38 -5.78 17.02 -7.34
CA PRO A 38 -6.31 18.13 -8.11
C PRO A 38 -6.75 19.27 -7.19
N SER A 39 -6.82 20.49 -7.72
CA SER A 39 -7.46 21.59 -7.00
C SER A 39 -8.96 21.33 -6.85
N VAL A 40 -9.47 21.48 -5.63
CA VAL A 40 -10.88 21.33 -5.30
C VAL A 40 -11.40 22.67 -4.82
N ASP A 41 -12.45 23.19 -5.45
CA ASP A 41 -13.12 24.43 -5.04
C ASP A 41 -14.04 24.16 -3.84
N ALA A 42 -13.41 23.95 -2.68
CA ALA A 42 -14.09 23.74 -1.41
C ALA A 42 -13.23 24.23 -0.23
N ARG A 43 -13.88 24.66 0.85
CA ARG A 43 -13.17 25.08 2.08
C ARG A 43 -12.45 23.92 2.77
N ALA A 44 -13.11 22.77 2.82
CA ALA A 44 -12.57 21.52 3.36
C ALA A 44 -13.10 20.33 2.56
N TRP A 45 -12.28 19.30 2.37
CA TRP A 45 -12.63 18.07 1.64
C TRP A 45 -11.70 16.91 2.01
N ILE A 46 -12.17 15.68 1.81
CA ILE A 46 -11.43 14.44 2.05
C ILE A 46 -11.83 13.37 1.02
N LEU A 47 -10.86 12.64 0.51
CA LEU A 47 -11.03 11.45 -0.32
C LEU A 47 -10.40 10.25 0.38
N MET A 48 -11.22 9.24 0.69
CA MET A 48 -10.80 8.06 1.46
C MET A 48 -11.24 6.78 0.77
N ASP A 49 -10.36 5.79 0.74
CA ASP A 49 -10.73 4.42 0.35
C ASP A 49 -11.58 3.76 1.45
N TYR A 50 -12.74 3.22 1.05
CA TYR A 50 -13.70 2.65 1.99
C TYR A 50 -13.19 1.38 2.69
N ALA A 51 -12.52 0.48 1.96
CA ALA A 51 -12.16 -0.82 2.49
C ALA A 51 -11.00 -0.75 3.50
N SER A 52 -10.01 0.10 3.22
CA SER A 52 -8.81 0.26 4.05
C SER A 52 -8.86 1.44 5.01
N GLY A 53 -9.73 2.42 4.77
CA GLY A 53 -9.73 3.71 5.48
C GLY A 53 -8.54 4.61 5.10
N LYS A 54 -7.77 4.27 4.05
CA LYS A 54 -6.64 5.08 3.60
C LYS A 54 -7.13 6.41 3.04
N VAL A 55 -6.67 7.52 3.60
CA VAL A 55 -6.85 8.86 3.01
C VAL A 55 -5.95 8.95 1.78
N LEU A 56 -6.56 9.21 0.62
CA LEU A 56 -5.87 9.33 -0.66
C LEU A 56 -5.46 10.78 -0.93
N ALA A 57 -6.31 11.73 -0.52
CA ALA A 57 -6.05 13.16 -0.60
C ALA A 57 -7.03 13.93 0.30
N GLU A 58 -6.62 15.09 0.81
CA GLU A 58 -7.45 15.93 1.66
C GLU A 58 -7.02 17.40 1.60
N GLY A 59 -7.91 18.29 2.03
CA GLY A 59 -7.61 19.70 2.28
C GLY A 59 -8.47 20.20 3.43
N ASN A 60 -7.83 20.68 4.51
CA ASN A 60 -8.49 21.17 5.73
C ASN A 60 -9.53 20.18 6.33
N ALA A 61 -9.33 18.87 6.20
CA ALA A 61 -10.35 17.87 6.58
C ALA A 61 -10.77 17.91 8.06
N ASP A 62 -9.87 18.32 8.95
CA ASP A 62 -10.15 18.46 10.40
C ASP A 62 -10.66 19.86 10.80
N GLU A 63 -10.85 20.77 9.85
CA GLU A 63 -11.40 22.09 10.13
C GLU A 63 -12.86 21.96 10.61
N LYS A 64 -13.18 22.60 11.73
CA LYS A 64 -14.54 22.58 12.29
C LYS A 64 -15.46 23.48 11.46
N LEU A 65 -16.40 22.86 10.74
CA LEU A 65 -17.42 23.51 9.93
C LEU A 65 -18.83 23.10 10.39
N ASP A 66 -19.81 23.95 10.13
CA ASP A 66 -21.21 23.63 10.40
C ASP A 66 -21.69 22.52 9.43
N PRO A 67 -22.14 21.35 9.92
CA PRO A 67 -22.50 20.22 9.06
C PRO A 67 -23.85 20.38 8.36
N ALA A 68 -24.68 21.33 8.77
CA ALA A 68 -26.03 21.57 8.23
C ALA A 68 -26.83 20.25 8.06
N SER A 69 -27.24 19.91 6.83
CA SER A 69 -28.00 18.68 6.57
C SER A 69 -27.19 17.40 6.71
N LEU A 70 -25.85 17.43 6.70
CA LEU A 70 -25.00 16.24 6.85
C LEU A 70 -25.17 15.58 8.23
N THR A 71 -25.64 16.31 9.24
CA THR A 71 -26.02 15.75 10.54
C THR A 71 -26.99 14.57 10.42
N LYS A 72 -27.81 14.55 9.36
CA LYS A 72 -28.74 13.43 9.08
C LYS A 72 -28.03 12.10 8.87
N ILE A 73 -26.76 12.09 8.43
CA ILE A 73 -25.97 10.87 8.28
C ILE A 73 -25.83 10.17 9.64
N MET A 74 -25.49 10.93 10.69
CA MET A 74 -25.39 10.37 12.05
C MET A 74 -26.74 9.96 12.62
N THR A 75 -27.80 10.72 12.33
CA THR A 75 -29.17 10.32 12.72
C THR A 75 -29.54 8.97 12.11
N SER A 76 -29.35 8.80 10.80
CA SER A 76 -29.62 7.53 10.11
C SER A 76 -28.73 6.40 10.61
N TYR A 77 -27.46 6.69 10.92
CA TYR A 77 -26.54 5.72 11.51
C TYR A 77 -27.06 5.17 12.84
N VAL A 78 -27.49 6.06 13.76
CA VAL A 78 -28.02 5.64 15.06
C VAL A 78 -29.32 4.85 14.92
N VAL A 79 -30.22 5.26 14.02
CA VAL A 79 -31.45 4.50 13.73
C VAL A 79 -31.12 3.12 13.16
N GLY A 80 -30.20 3.05 12.21
CA GLY A 80 -29.78 1.79 11.58
C GLY A 80 -29.08 0.83 12.54
N GLN A 81 -28.39 1.32 13.56
CA GLN A 81 -27.83 0.48 14.63
C GLN A 81 -28.88 -0.04 15.62
N ALA A 82 -30.03 0.64 15.71
CA ALA A 82 -31.10 0.27 16.63
C ALA A 82 -32.10 -0.74 16.04
N LEU A 83 -32.09 -0.95 14.73
CA LEU A 83 -32.89 -1.94 14.00
C LEU A 83 -32.12 -3.24 13.83
#